data_AF-A0A6N8ZD96-F1
#
_entry.id   AF-A0A6N8ZD96-F1
#
_cell.length_a   1.000
_cell.length_b   1.000
_cell.length_c   1.000
_cell.angle_alpha   90.00
_cell.angle_beta   90.00
_cell.angle_gamma   90.00
#
_symmetry.space_group_name_H-M   'P 1'
#
loop_
_entity.id
_entity.type
_entity.pdbx_description
1 polymer ?
#
loop_
_entity_poly.entity_id
_entity_poly.type
_entity_poly.pdbx_seq_one_letter_code
_entity_poly.pdbx_strand_id
1 'polypeptide(L)'
;MLNALAHVRAALRFLELADSFSVERDPLAKSEMLWCAAAHIMKAIAVTQRPIWPNRRHRDLFGIAVRIESLWSEAGIEDDFKAAERLHRNMYEGFMGRRAFANAEGRVRRLVNRMVNRIQ
;
A
#
# COMPACT_ATOMS: atom_id res chain seq x y z
N MET A 1 -14.82 -10.04 -8.42
CA MET A 1 -15.17 -8.61 -8.29
C MET A 1 -15.60 -8.22 -6.87
N LEU A 2 -16.59 -8.86 -6.23
CA LEU A 2 -17.04 -8.48 -4.87
C LEU A 2 -15.90 -8.38 -3.83
N ASN A 3 -14.97 -9.34 -3.83
CA ASN A 3 -13.82 -9.33 -2.90
C ASN A 3 -12.80 -8.22 -3.22
N ALA A 4 -12.63 -7.85 -4.50
CA ALA A 4 -11.72 -6.78 -4.90
C ALA A 4 -12.21 -5.43 -4.38
N LEU A 5 -13.51 -5.15 -4.53
CA LEU A 5 -14.13 -3.91 -4.06
C LEU A 5 -14.10 -3.78 -2.54
N ALA A 6 -14.22 -4.90 -1.81
CA ALA A 6 -14.05 -4.90 -0.36
C ALA A 6 -12.63 -4.48 0.06
N HIS A 7 -11.61 -4.99 -0.64
CA HIS A 7 -10.23 -4.58 -0.41
C HIS A 7 -9.96 -3.13 -0.82
N VAL A 8 -10.53 -2.65 -1.93
CA VAL A 8 -10.45 -1.23 -2.32
C VAL A 8 -11.05 -0.33 -1.24
N ARG A 9 -12.27 -0.64 -0.75
CA ARG A 9 -12.89 0.13 0.34
C ARG A 9 -12.05 0.15 1.60
N ALA A 10 -11.46 -0.99 1.97
CA ALA A 10 -10.55 -1.06 3.10
C ALA A 10 -9.30 -0.20 2.88
N ALA A 11 -8.69 -0.24 1.70
CA ALA A 11 -7.52 0.57 1.38
C ALA A 11 -7.81 2.08 1.52
N LEU A 12 -8.95 2.54 0.99
CA LEU A 12 -9.39 3.94 1.11
C LEU A 12 -9.68 4.32 2.57
N ARG A 13 -10.36 3.45 3.32
CA ARG A 13 -10.61 3.67 4.75
C ARG A 13 -9.32 3.78 5.55
N PHE A 14 -8.29 3.02 5.21
CA PHE A 14 -6.98 3.14 5.86
C PHE A 14 -6.26 4.44 5.49
N LEU A 15 -6.40 4.97 4.27
CA LEU A 15 -5.90 6.32 3.95
C LEU A 15 -6.61 7.39 4.77
N GLU A 16 -7.95 7.32 4.91
CA GLU A 16 -8.71 8.22 5.76
C GLU A 16 -8.27 8.14 7.23
N LEU A 17 -8.04 6.94 7.76
CA LEU A 17 -7.50 6.76 9.11
C LEU A 17 -6.09 7.31 9.24
N ALA A 18 -5.22 7.12 8.24
CA ALA A 18 -3.89 7.75 8.22
C ALA A 18 -4.00 9.28 8.26
N ASP A 19 -5.01 9.87 7.62
CA ASP A 19 -5.26 11.32 7.66
C ASP A 19 -5.71 11.82 9.04
N SER A 20 -6.29 10.95 9.87
CA SER A 20 -6.65 11.31 11.26
C SER A 20 -5.46 11.38 12.22
N PHE A 21 -4.29 10.89 11.81
CA PHE A 21 -3.05 10.89 12.61
C PHE A 21 -2.07 12.00 12.18
N SER A 22 -1.46 12.66 13.17
CA SER A 22 -0.40 13.66 12.94
C SER A 22 0.96 12.96 12.80
N VAL A 23 1.81 13.41 11.88
CA VAL A 23 3.19 12.90 11.74
C VAL A 23 4.03 13.27 12.98
N GLU A 24 3.74 14.40 13.62
CA GLU A 24 4.47 14.89 14.79
C GLU A 24 4.06 14.18 16.08
N ARG A 25 2.79 13.80 16.20
CA ARG A 25 2.24 13.18 17.43
C ARG A 25 2.14 11.67 17.33
N ASP A 26 1.76 11.17 16.16
CA ASP A 26 1.33 9.78 15.95
C ASP A 26 2.04 9.12 14.74
N PRO A 27 3.37 9.28 14.54
CA PRO A 27 4.04 8.79 13.34
C PRO A 27 3.92 7.28 13.15
N LEU A 28 3.93 6.50 14.24
CA LEU A 28 3.86 5.04 14.19
C LEU A 28 2.47 4.57 13.74
N ALA A 29 1.41 5.16 14.31
CA ALA A 29 0.03 4.84 13.94
C ALA A 29 -0.25 5.24 12.49
N LYS A 30 0.19 6.43 12.07
CA LYS A 30 0.08 6.87 10.67
C LYS A 30 0.83 5.94 9.72
N SER A 31 2.05 5.51 10.09
CA SER A 31 2.83 4.52 9.33
C SER A 31 2.09 3.21 9.10
N GLU A 32 1.46 2.66 10.14
CA GLU A 32 0.72 1.40 10.04
C GLU A 32 -0.51 1.52 9.13
N MET A 33 -1.25 2.63 9.23
CA MET A 33 -2.41 2.85 8.38
C MET A 33 -2.03 2.98 6.91
N LEU A 34 -0.93 3.69 6.61
CA LEU A 34 -0.41 3.79 5.24
C LEU A 34 0.05 2.42 4.71
N TRP A 35 0.69 1.60 5.54
CA TRP A 35 1.02 0.22 5.18
C TRP A 35 -0.25 -0.61 4.89
N CYS A 36 -1.24 -0.56 5.78
CA CYS A 36 -2.51 -1.28 5.61
C CYS A 36 -3.22 -0.88 4.32
N ALA A 37 -3.20 0.40 3.95
CA ALA A 37 -3.74 0.87 2.67
C ALA A 37 -3.05 0.21 1.47
N ALA A 38 -1.70 0.22 1.45
CA ALA A 38 -0.91 -0.42 0.40
C ALA A 38 -1.13 -1.95 0.35
N ALA A 39 -1.19 -2.60 1.51
CA ALA A 39 -1.40 -4.05 1.59
C ALA A 39 -2.79 -4.45 1.06
N HIS A 40 -3.84 -3.70 1.44
CA HIS A 40 -5.19 -3.97 0.95
C HIS A 40 -5.33 -3.72 -0.55
N ILE A 41 -4.67 -2.70 -1.10
CA ILE A 41 -4.77 -2.47 -2.55
C ILE A 41 -4.04 -3.56 -3.36
N MET A 42 -2.92 -4.09 -2.87
CA MET A 42 -2.28 -5.27 -3.48
C MET A 42 -3.17 -6.52 -3.38
N LYS A 43 -3.84 -6.74 -2.24
CA LYS A 43 -4.84 -7.82 -2.10
C LYS A 43 -5.98 -7.68 -3.10
N ALA A 44 -6.46 -6.45 -3.32
CA ALA A 44 -7.49 -6.17 -4.31
C ALA A 44 -7.06 -6.60 -5.72
N ILE A 45 -5.83 -6.27 -6.11
CA ILE A 45 -5.24 -6.75 -7.37
C ILE A 45 -5.18 -8.27 -7.41
N ALA A 46 -4.60 -8.95 -6.42
CA ALA A 46 -4.49 -10.41 -6.44
C ALA A 46 -5.82 -11.14 -6.64
N VAL A 47 -6.91 -10.66 -6.04
CA VAL A 47 -8.24 -11.30 -6.16
C VAL A 47 -8.96 -11.01 -7.48
N THR A 48 -8.43 -10.11 -8.32
CA THR A 48 -8.92 -9.91 -9.70
C THR A 48 -8.32 -10.92 -10.68
N GLN A 49 -7.24 -11.59 -10.30
CA GLN A 49 -6.49 -12.48 -11.18
C GLN A 49 -7.10 -13.89 -11.25
N ARG A 50 -6.86 -14.58 -12.37
CA ARG A 50 -7.31 -15.96 -12.62
C ARG A 50 -6.12 -16.83 -13.04
N PRO A 51 -5.70 -17.81 -12.21
CA PRO A 51 -6.13 -18.06 -10.83
C PRO A 51 -5.80 -16.89 -9.89
N ILE A 52 -6.47 -16.83 -8.73
CA ILE A 52 -6.18 -15.82 -7.69
C ILE A 52 -4.73 -15.96 -7.26
N TRP A 53 -4.00 -14.84 -7.18
CA TRP A 53 -2.61 -14.86 -6.73
C TRP A 53 -2.52 -14.93 -5.19
N PRO A 54 -1.46 -15.56 -4.64
CA PRO A 54 -1.17 -15.51 -3.21
C PRO A 54 -1.10 -14.06 -2.69
N ASN A 55 -1.66 -13.80 -1.52
CA ASN A 55 -1.77 -12.42 -0.98
C ASN A 55 -1.82 -12.35 0.57
N ARG A 56 -1.39 -13.40 1.26
CA ARG A 56 -1.54 -13.50 2.73
C ARG A 56 -0.30 -13.05 3.50
N ARG A 57 0.88 -13.09 2.88
CA ARG A 57 2.17 -12.77 3.50
C ARG A 57 2.78 -11.53 2.84
N HIS A 58 3.67 -10.82 3.54
CA HIS A 58 4.35 -9.63 2.98
C HIS A 58 5.07 -9.96 1.68
N ARG A 59 5.79 -11.09 1.65
CA ARG A 59 6.46 -11.59 0.43
C ARG A 59 5.49 -11.77 -0.74
N ASP A 60 4.25 -12.17 -0.47
CA ASP A 60 3.26 -12.38 -1.52
C ASP A 60 2.84 -11.01 -2.08
N LEU A 61 2.60 -10.03 -1.21
CA LEU A 61 2.24 -8.65 -1.60
C LEU A 61 3.36 -7.97 -2.40
N PHE A 62 4.61 -8.14 -1.96
CA PHE A 62 5.77 -7.66 -2.71
C PHE A 62 5.85 -8.32 -4.09
N GLY A 63 5.64 -9.65 -4.16
CA GLY A 63 5.59 -10.38 -5.42
C GLY A 63 4.50 -9.89 -6.37
N ILE A 64 3.34 -9.46 -5.85
CA ILE A 64 2.29 -8.81 -6.65
C ILE A 64 2.81 -7.52 -7.26
N ALA A 65 3.44 -6.63 -6.47
CA ALA A 65 3.95 -5.34 -6.94
C ALA A 65 4.98 -5.50 -8.08
N VAL A 66 5.95 -6.41 -7.92
CA VAL A 66 6.93 -6.74 -8.96
C VAL A 66 6.24 -7.27 -10.22
N ARG A 67 5.28 -8.18 -10.04
CA ARG A 67 4.59 -8.82 -11.16
C ARG A 67 3.74 -7.82 -11.96
N ILE A 68 3.01 -6.92 -11.30
CA ILE A 68 2.17 -5.95 -12.02
C ILE A 68 2.98 -4.83 -12.67
N GLU A 69 4.12 -4.43 -12.11
CA GLU A 69 5.06 -3.53 -12.78
C GLU A 69 5.48 -4.08 -14.15
N SER A 70 5.90 -5.34 -14.18
CA SER A 70 6.27 -6.03 -15.41
C SER A 70 5.07 -6.20 -16.36
N LEU A 71 3.94 -6.69 -15.86
CA LEU A 71 2.76 -6.98 -16.70
C LEU A 71 2.15 -5.72 -17.31
N TRP A 72 2.17 -4.60 -16.61
CA TRP A 72 1.58 -3.35 -17.10
C TRP A 72 2.59 -2.46 -17.79
N SER A 73 3.88 -2.84 -17.79
CA SER A 73 4.97 -2.01 -18.33
C SER A 73 4.97 -0.60 -17.73
N GLU A 74 4.63 -0.49 -16.44
CA GLU A 74 4.58 0.78 -15.73
C GLU A 74 5.57 0.80 -14.57
N ALA A 75 6.65 1.56 -14.74
CA ALA A 75 7.72 1.64 -13.75
C ALA A 75 7.25 2.19 -12.38
N GLY A 76 7.98 1.81 -11.34
CA GLY A 76 7.93 2.41 -10.01
C GLY A 76 6.79 1.92 -9.11
N ILE A 77 6.04 0.89 -9.51
CA ILE A 77 5.05 0.25 -8.63
C ILE A 77 5.78 -0.49 -7.51
N GLU A 78 6.84 -1.23 -7.83
CA GLU A 78 7.70 -1.92 -6.89
C GLU A 78 8.30 -0.92 -5.90
N ASP A 79 8.85 0.19 -6.38
CA ASP A 79 9.45 1.21 -5.52
C ASP A 79 8.43 1.93 -4.62
N ASP A 80 7.20 2.11 -5.11
CA ASP A 80 6.13 2.66 -4.29
C ASP A 80 5.67 1.67 -3.21
N PHE A 81 5.64 0.38 -3.51
CA PHE A 81 5.34 -0.65 -2.52
C PHE A 81 6.50 -0.81 -1.50
N LYS A 82 7.76 -0.69 -1.93
CA LYS A 82 8.92 -0.65 -1.00
C LYS A 82 8.82 0.51 0.00
N ALA A 83 8.27 1.65 -0.41
CA ALA A 83 8.04 2.75 0.52
C ALA A 83 6.99 2.39 1.59
N ALA A 84 5.97 1.60 1.23
CA ALA A 84 5.00 1.06 2.19
C ALA A 84 5.64 0.08 3.17
N GLU A 85 6.47 -0.86 2.70
CA GLU A 85 7.25 -1.78 3.56
C GLU A 85 8.14 -1.01 4.54
N ARG A 86 8.73 0.11 4.07
CA ARG A 86 9.55 0.97 4.91
C ARG A 86 8.74 1.69 5.99
N LEU A 87 7.50 2.10 5.69
CA LEU A 87 6.56 2.64 6.69
C LEU A 87 6.15 1.56 7.70
N HIS A 88 5.91 0.33 7.26
CA HIS A 88 5.60 -0.76 8.16
C HIS A 88 6.77 -1.06 9.11
N ARG A 89 8.02 -1.04 8.63
CA ARG A 89 9.19 -1.12 9.52
C ARG A 89 9.26 0.07 10.48
N ASN A 90 8.93 1.28 10.00
CA ASN A 90 8.92 2.47 10.84
C ASN A 90 7.92 2.38 12.00
N MET A 91 6.80 1.67 11.84
CA MET A 91 5.85 1.41 12.92
C MET A 91 6.52 0.73 14.13
N TYR A 92 7.45 -0.20 13.89
CA TYR A 92 8.18 -0.91 14.94
C TYR A 92 9.38 -0.14 15.48
N GLU A 93 10.09 0.57 14.61
CA GLU A 93 11.42 1.11 14.92
C GLU A 93 11.46 2.63 15.12
N GLY A 94 10.45 3.37 14.65
CA GLY A 94 10.36 4.82 14.78
C GLY A 94 11.49 5.62 14.13
N PHE A 95 12.16 5.07 13.12
CA PHE A 95 13.40 5.62 12.56
C PHE A 95 13.21 6.72 11.50
N MET A 96 12.01 6.93 10.98
CA MET A 96 11.77 7.88 9.88
C MET A 96 11.64 9.32 10.38
N GLY A 97 12.53 10.20 9.89
CA GLY A 97 12.33 11.65 9.99
C GLY A 97 11.26 12.18 9.03
N ARG A 98 10.75 13.39 9.30
CA ARG A 98 9.63 14.04 8.57
C ARG A 98 9.73 13.96 7.05
N ARG A 99 10.88 14.31 6.46
CA ARG A 99 11.05 14.29 4.99
C ARG A 99 10.93 12.87 4.42
N ALA A 100 11.53 11.88 5.08
CA ALA A 100 11.46 10.49 4.65
C ALA A 100 10.04 9.95 4.77
N PHE A 101 9.34 10.30 5.85
CA PHE A 101 7.94 9.96 6.07
C PHE A 101 7.05 10.53 4.96
N ALA A 102 7.11 11.85 4.73
CA ALA A 102 6.29 12.52 3.73
C ALA A 102 6.50 11.95 2.31
N ASN A 103 7.75 11.64 1.97
CA ASN A 103 8.07 10.97 0.70
C ASN A 103 7.44 9.58 0.61
N ALA A 104 7.52 8.78 1.68
CA ALA A 104 6.93 7.44 1.70
C ALA A 104 5.39 7.48 1.65
N GLU A 105 4.77 8.40 2.39
CA GLU A 105 3.34 8.65 2.36
C GLU A 105 2.86 9.02 0.95
N GLY A 106 3.54 9.96 0.28
CA GLY A 106 3.22 10.34 -1.09
C GLY A 106 3.30 9.18 -2.08
N ARG A 107 4.26 8.27 -1.90
CA ARG A 107 4.39 7.04 -2.68
C ARG A 107 3.25 6.06 -2.44
N VAL A 108 2.85 5.84 -1.19
CA VAL A 108 1.70 5.00 -0.83
C VAL A 108 0.41 5.54 -1.46
N ARG A 109 0.15 6.84 -1.33
CA ARG A 109 -1.05 7.46 -1.92
C ARG A 109 -1.08 7.33 -3.43
N ARG A 110 0.06 7.57 -4.08
CA ARG A 110 0.20 7.36 -5.53
C ARG A 110 -0.07 5.92 -5.93
N LEU A 111 0.49 4.95 -5.21
CA LEU A 111 0.25 3.52 -5.44
C LEU A 111 -1.24 3.19 -5.34
N VAL A 112 -1.88 3.54 -4.22
CA VAL A 112 -3.30 3.25 -3.99
C VAL A 112 -4.16 3.86 -5.09
N ASN A 113 -3.97 5.14 -5.42
CA ASN A 113 -4.75 5.82 -6.46
C ASN A 113 -4.58 5.16 -7.83
N ARG A 114 -3.35 4.82 -8.23
CA ARG A 114 -3.08 4.12 -9.49
C ARG A 114 -3.82 2.79 -9.58
N MET A 115 -3.79 2.00 -8.50
CA MET A 115 -4.44 0.69 -8.49
C MET A 115 -5.97 0.79 -8.43
N VAL A 116 -6.52 1.74 -7.66
CA VAL A 116 -7.98 1.96 -7.60
C VAL A 116 -8.54 2.24 -8.99
N ASN A 117 -7.90 3.14 -9.75
CA ASN A 117 -8.31 3.48 -11.11
C ASN A 117 -8.24 2.30 -12.09
N ARG A 118 -7.47 1.25 -11.77
CA ARG A 118 -7.36 0.03 -12.60
C ARG A 118 -8.36 -1.07 -12.21
N ILE A 119 -8.92 -1.02 -11.00
CA ILE A 119 -9.87 -2.02 -10.50
C ILE A 119 -11.33 -1.59 -10.75
N GLN A 120 -11.56 -0.30 -10.95
CA GLN A 120 -12.83 0.26 -11.43
C GLN A 120 -13.12 -0.20 -12.87
#